data_AF-X6PY31-F1
#
_entry.id   AF-X6PY31-F1
#
_cell.length_a   1.000
_cell.length_b   1.000
_cell.length_c   1.000
_cell.angle_alpha   90.00
_cell.angle_beta   90.00
_cell.angle_gamma   90.00
#
_symmetry.space_group_name_H-M   'P 1'
#
loop_
_entity.id
_entity.type
_entity.pdbx_description
1 polymer ?
#
loop_
_entity_poly.entity_id
_entity_poly.type
_entity_poly.pdbx_seq_one_letter_code
_entity_poly.pdbx_strand_id
1 'polypeptide(L)'
;MGNNPTLYGYVGDLNKYVDVWGLSDCKLSSDFKNGASFLIPSDSYEQFVKNSSMVGRPDGQFVSPSNQIDDLLKKANGDISIIEEALGIPKGGWQGKGGMYRIDISNPQNYNLRSASSGISGANNLFIAGGKTSGGISEGIIDQVPKGNVTITRIIK
;
A
#
# COMPACT_ATOMS: atom_id res chain seq x y z
N MET A 1 34.45 -37.59 28.88
CA MET A 1 35.31 -36.68 28.10
C MET A 1 34.67 -36.55 26.72
N GLY A 2 34.21 -35.41 26.20
CA GLY A 2 34.19 -34.02 26.66
C GLY A 2 33.01 -33.26 26.02
N ASN A 3 32.76 -32.06 26.50
CA ASN A 3 31.70 -31.14 26.09
C ASN A 3 32.15 -30.19 24.95
N ASN A 4 31.12 -29.55 24.33
CA ASN A 4 31.01 -28.14 23.91
C ASN A 4 31.06 -27.82 22.37
N PRO A 5 30.46 -26.71 21.87
CA PRO A 5 29.01 -26.44 21.72
C PRO A 5 28.64 -25.61 20.45
N THR A 6 27.33 -25.41 20.24
CA THR A 6 26.57 -24.26 19.65
C THR A 6 25.48 -24.80 18.70
N LEU A 7 24.27 -25.14 19.15
CA LEU A 7 23.20 -24.33 19.74
C LEU A 7 22.31 -23.64 18.66
N TYR A 8 21.06 -24.12 18.60
CA TYR A 8 19.85 -23.64 17.90
C TYR A 8 19.85 -23.55 16.36
N GLY A 9 19.65 -24.69 15.71
CA GLY A 9 18.87 -24.71 14.48
C GLY A 9 17.45 -24.30 14.83
N TYR A 10 17.07 -23.05 14.51
CA TYR A 10 15.71 -22.57 14.70
C TYR A 10 14.74 -23.52 13.99
N VAL A 11 13.79 -23.95 14.81
CA VAL A 11 12.57 -24.70 14.51
C VAL A 11 12.07 -24.36 13.10
N GLY A 12 11.89 -25.38 12.25
CA GLY A 12 11.17 -25.20 11.01
C GLY A 12 9.75 -24.76 11.34
N ASP A 13 9.46 -23.47 11.11
CA ASP A 13 8.12 -22.95 11.27
C ASP A 13 7.21 -23.64 10.25
N LEU A 14 6.28 -24.45 10.77
CA LEU A 14 5.27 -25.21 10.03
C LEU A 14 4.17 -24.33 9.39
N ASN A 15 4.42 -23.03 9.23
CA ASN A 15 3.57 -22.08 8.52
C ASN A 15 4.12 -21.73 7.13
N LYS A 16 4.84 -22.67 6.49
CA LYS A 16 5.04 -22.63 5.03
C LYS A 16 3.70 -22.98 4.37
N TYR A 17 2.75 -22.04 4.48
CA TYR A 17 1.49 -22.05 3.77
C TYR A 17 1.83 -22.31 2.30
N VAL A 18 1.35 -23.45 1.82
CA VAL A 18 1.28 -23.77 0.40
C VAL A 18 0.67 -22.55 -0.27
N ASP A 19 1.43 -21.91 -1.13
CA ASP A 19 0.98 -20.72 -1.84
C ASP A 19 -0.03 -21.15 -2.91
N VAL A 20 -1.29 -21.25 -2.49
CA VAL A 20 -2.43 -21.62 -3.35
C VAL A 20 -2.72 -20.54 -4.42
N TRP A 21 -2.09 -19.37 -4.31
CA TRP A 21 -2.44 -18.17 -5.08
C TRP A 21 -1.32 -17.66 -6.01
N GLY A 22 -0.15 -18.30 -6.04
CA GLY A 22 0.94 -17.93 -6.95
C GLY A 22 1.62 -16.59 -6.62
N LEU A 23 1.71 -16.25 -5.34
CA LEU A 23 2.45 -15.10 -4.82
C LEU A 23 3.98 -15.34 -4.69
N SER A 24 4.46 -16.56 -4.99
CA SER A 24 5.80 -17.02 -4.66
C SER A 24 6.95 -16.36 -5.43
N ASP A 25 6.68 -15.67 -6.54
CA ASP A 25 7.72 -15.02 -7.35
C ASP A 25 7.72 -13.48 -7.32
N CYS A 26 6.97 -12.86 -6.40
CA CYS A 26 7.09 -11.42 -6.18
C CYS A 26 6.77 -11.04 -4.72
N LYS A 27 7.70 -10.33 -4.06
CA LYS A 27 7.73 -10.00 -2.62
C LYS A 27 6.58 -9.06 -2.16
N LEU A 28 5.34 -9.43 -2.39
CA LEU A 28 4.19 -8.68 -1.91
C LEU A 28 3.84 -9.09 -0.48
N SER A 29 3.46 -8.12 0.36
CA SER A 29 3.11 -8.40 1.77
C SER A 29 1.88 -9.32 1.87
N SER A 30 1.95 -10.31 2.76
CA SER A 30 0.78 -11.13 3.10
C SER A 30 -0.37 -10.33 3.72
N ASP A 31 -0.11 -9.11 4.20
CA ASP A 31 -1.11 -8.24 4.82
C ASP A 31 -2.18 -7.76 3.83
N PHE A 32 -1.95 -7.86 2.51
CA PHE A 32 -2.97 -7.58 1.50
C PHE A 32 -4.18 -8.53 1.57
N LYS A 33 -4.10 -9.61 2.36
CA LYS A 33 -5.28 -10.41 2.74
C LYS A 33 -6.32 -9.61 3.55
N ASN A 34 -5.92 -8.50 4.16
CA ASN A 34 -6.78 -7.61 4.94
C ASN A 34 -7.38 -6.47 4.09
N GLY A 35 -7.23 -6.54 2.76
CA GLY A 35 -7.58 -5.46 1.85
C GLY A 35 -6.41 -4.53 1.54
N ALA A 36 -6.66 -3.60 0.62
CA ALA A 36 -5.72 -2.57 0.21
C ALA A 36 -6.36 -1.18 0.34
N SER A 37 -5.53 -0.19 0.62
CA SER A 37 -5.93 1.20 0.72
C SER A 37 -4.91 2.11 0.05
N PHE A 38 -5.38 3.25 -0.44
CA PHE A 38 -4.51 4.35 -0.81
C PHE A 38 -5.11 5.69 -0.39
N LEU A 39 -4.25 6.68 -0.20
CA LEU A 39 -4.61 8.03 0.22
C LEU A 39 -4.46 8.99 -0.95
N ILE A 40 -5.37 9.96 -1.03
CA ILE A 40 -5.28 11.05 -2.01
C ILE A 40 -5.69 12.38 -1.37
N PRO A 41 -5.09 13.51 -1.77
CA PRO A 41 -5.56 14.83 -1.38
C PRO A 41 -6.95 15.15 -1.95
N SER A 42 -7.68 16.06 -1.31
CA SER A 42 -9.05 16.41 -1.74
C SER A 42 -9.12 16.97 -3.17
N ASP A 43 -8.15 17.78 -3.61
CA ASP A 43 -8.13 18.28 -4.99
C ASP A 43 -8.02 17.15 -6.03
N SER A 44 -7.21 16.13 -5.74
CA SER A 44 -7.04 14.94 -6.56
C SER A 44 -8.29 14.07 -6.56
N TYR A 45 -8.97 13.94 -5.42
CA TYR A 45 -10.28 13.28 -5.35
C TYR A 45 -11.31 13.98 -6.25
N GLU A 46 -11.42 15.31 -6.14
CA GLU A 46 -12.34 16.12 -6.93
C GLU A 46 -12.07 16.00 -8.43
N GLN A 47 -10.79 16.00 -8.82
CA GLN A 47 -10.36 15.93 -10.21
C GLN A 47 -10.53 14.54 -10.83
N PHE A 48 -10.15 13.48 -10.12
CA PHE A 48 -9.98 12.15 -10.73
C PHE A 48 -11.01 11.10 -10.28
N VAL A 49 -11.67 11.30 -9.13
CA VAL A 49 -12.49 10.24 -8.50
C VAL A 49 -13.96 10.64 -8.40
N LYS A 50 -14.27 11.91 -8.11
CA LYS A 50 -15.64 12.35 -7.80
C LYS A 50 -16.65 12.04 -8.90
N ASN A 51 -16.28 12.29 -10.16
CA ASN A 51 -17.17 12.09 -11.31
C ASN A 51 -16.75 10.94 -12.23
N SER A 52 -15.82 10.09 -11.79
CA SER A 52 -15.36 8.94 -12.56
C SER A 52 -16.13 7.67 -12.21
N SER A 53 -16.32 6.78 -13.20
CA SER A 53 -16.84 5.42 -13.01
C SER A 53 -15.77 4.43 -12.52
N MET A 54 -14.49 4.75 -12.75
CA MET A 54 -13.33 3.94 -12.38
C MET A 54 -12.42 4.72 -11.43
N VAL A 55 -11.82 4.02 -10.47
CA VAL A 55 -10.96 4.57 -9.44
C VAL A 55 -9.56 3.98 -9.58
N GLY A 56 -8.55 4.84 -9.43
CA GLY A 56 -7.16 4.49 -9.66
C GLY A 56 -6.66 4.94 -11.04
N ARG A 57 -5.36 4.82 -11.27
CA ARG A 57 -4.71 5.23 -12.52
C ARG A 57 -4.84 4.15 -13.61
N PRO A 58 -5.05 4.51 -14.88
CA PRO A 58 -5.14 3.54 -15.98
C PRO A 58 -3.90 2.66 -16.17
N ASP A 59 -2.72 3.17 -15.80
CA ASP A 59 -1.45 2.46 -15.90
C ASP A 59 -1.08 1.65 -14.64
N GLY A 60 -1.96 1.65 -13.63
CA GLY A 60 -1.78 0.95 -12.36
C GLY A 60 -1.84 1.90 -11.16
N GLN A 61 -2.65 1.54 -10.17
CA GLN A 61 -2.80 2.28 -8.93
C GLN A 61 -1.95 1.67 -7.82
N PHE A 62 -1.07 2.47 -7.24
CA PHE A 62 -0.34 2.11 -6.04
C PHE A 62 -1.27 2.01 -4.83
N VAL A 63 -1.10 0.96 -4.04
CA VAL A 63 -1.88 0.68 -2.84
C VAL A 63 -0.98 0.05 -1.76
N SER A 64 -1.40 0.20 -0.51
CA SER A 64 -0.78 -0.41 0.66
C SER A 64 -1.78 -1.27 1.42
N PRO A 65 -1.34 -2.24 2.25
CA PRO A 65 -2.25 -3.01 3.08
C PRO A 65 -3.06 -2.10 4.03
N SER A 66 -4.36 -2.33 4.12
CA SER A 66 -5.28 -1.45 4.87
C SER A 66 -4.89 -1.31 6.35
N ASN A 67 -4.42 -2.37 6.99
CA ASN A 67 -3.95 -2.36 8.37
C ASN A 67 -2.71 -1.47 8.57
N GLN A 68 -1.80 -1.42 7.59
CA GLN A 68 -0.63 -0.54 7.67
C GLN A 68 -1.02 0.93 7.48
N ILE A 69 -2.02 1.22 6.65
CA ILE A 69 -2.62 2.56 6.54
C ILE A 69 -3.35 2.93 7.83
N ASP A 70 -4.06 2.01 8.50
CA ASP A 70 -4.68 2.27 9.80
C ASP A 70 -3.64 2.73 10.83
N ASP A 71 -2.53 2.01 10.93
CA ASP A 71 -1.47 2.33 11.88
C ASP A 71 -0.74 3.63 11.53
N LEU A 72 -0.55 3.91 10.24
CA LEU A 72 -0.03 5.19 9.77
C LEU A 72 -0.97 6.34 10.18
N LEU A 73 -2.27 6.22 9.93
CA LEU A 73 -3.23 7.28 10.25
C LEU A 73 -3.33 7.54 11.76
N LYS A 74 -3.26 6.49 12.58
CA LYS A 74 -3.17 6.62 14.06
C LYS A 74 -1.90 7.38 14.46
N LYS A 75 -0.75 7.02 13.90
CA LYS A 75 0.54 7.67 14.19
C LYS A 75 0.56 9.13 13.74
N ALA A 76 0.00 9.40 12.57
CA ALA A 76 -0.07 10.74 11.99
C ALA A 76 -0.98 11.66 12.81
N ASN A 77 -2.07 11.13 13.38
CA ASN A 77 -3.02 11.91 14.19
C ASN A 77 -3.46 13.22 13.50
N GLY A 78 -3.69 13.16 12.19
CA GLY A 78 -4.06 14.31 11.36
C GLY A 78 -2.90 15.11 10.78
N ASP A 79 -1.65 14.83 11.17
CA ASP A 79 -0.46 15.47 10.59
C ASP A 79 -0.13 14.87 9.21
N ILE A 80 -0.40 15.64 8.16
CA ILE A 80 -0.16 15.24 6.78
C ILE A 80 1.34 15.04 6.51
N SER A 81 2.24 15.74 7.22
CA SER A 81 3.69 15.61 6.98
C SER A 81 4.22 14.22 7.35
N ILE A 82 3.66 13.59 8.40
CA ILE A 82 3.96 12.22 8.78
C ILE A 82 3.47 11.23 7.71
N ILE A 83 2.30 11.51 7.11
CA ILE A 83 1.74 10.70 6.02
C ILE A 83 2.63 10.80 4.77
N GLU A 84 3.05 12.01 4.41
CA GLU A 84 3.93 12.25 3.27
C GLU A 84 5.25 11.48 3.41
N GLU A 85 5.91 11.61 4.56
CA GLU A 85 7.16 10.90 4.84
C GLU A 85 6.99 9.38 4.77
N ALA A 86 5.94 8.85 5.40
CA ALA A 86 5.69 7.42 5.44
C ALA A 86 5.38 6.83 4.05
N LEU A 87 4.72 7.59 3.18
CA LEU A 87 4.34 7.17 1.83
C LEU A 87 5.34 7.59 0.75
N GLY A 88 6.46 8.24 1.11
CA GLY A 88 7.47 8.69 0.16
C GLY A 88 7.00 9.83 -0.76
N ILE A 89 6.01 10.60 -0.32
CA ILE A 89 5.54 11.80 -1.00
C ILE A 89 6.53 12.94 -0.72
N PRO A 90 6.92 13.75 -1.72
CA PRO A 90 7.75 14.92 -1.49
C PRO A 90 7.14 15.84 -0.42
N LYS A 91 7.96 16.27 0.53
CA LYS A 91 7.55 17.15 1.64
C LYS A 91 6.76 18.34 1.13
N GLY A 92 5.55 18.54 1.66
CA GLY A 92 4.67 19.65 1.26
C GLY A 92 3.79 19.36 0.06
N GLY A 93 3.97 18.24 -0.66
CA GLY A 93 3.26 17.94 -1.89
C GLY A 93 1.74 17.76 -1.71
N TRP A 94 1.30 17.33 -0.53
CA TRP A 94 -0.10 17.09 -0.17
C TRP A 94 -0.65 18.11 0.84
N GLN A 95 0.16 19.06 1.32
CA GLN A 95 -0.26 20.10 2.25
C GLN A 95 -1.15 21.16 1.56
N GLY A 96 -2.14 21.70 2.29
CA GLY A 96 -2.98 22.80 1.79
C GLY A 96 -3.96 22.41 0.67
N LYS A 97 -4.20 21.11 0.50
CA LYS A 97 -4.98 20.52 -0.61
C LYS A 97 -6.46 20.27 -0.29
N GLY A 98 -6.98 20.91 0.75
CA GLY A 98 -8.39 20.82 1.16
C GLY A 98 -8.75 19.54 1.93
N GLY A 99 -7.78 18.89 2.54
CA GLY A 99 -7.96 17.64 3.29
C GLY A 99 -7.52 16.40 2.52
N MET A 100 -7.95 15.23 2.99
CA MET A 100 -7.50 13.94 2.48
C MET A 100 -8.60 12.89 2.50
N TYR A 101 -8.59 12.04 1.49
CA TYR A 101 -9.45 10.87 1.36
C TYR A 101 -8.64 9.59 1.46
N ARG A 102 -9.26 8.58 2.06
CA ARG A 102 -8.84 7.19 2.00
C ARG A 102 -9.79 6.43 1.08
N ILE A 103 -9.21 5.58 0.24
CA ILE A 103 -9.95 4.69 -0.64
C ILE A 103 -9.56 3.26 -0.29
N ASP A 104 -10.55 2.45 0.06
CA ASP A 104 -10.39 1.05 0.48
C ASP A 104 -10.92 0.07 -0.57
N ILE A 105 -10.19 -1.02 -0.76
CA ILE A 105 -10.47 -2.12 -1.68
C ILE A 105 -10.37 -3.43 -0.89
N SER A 106 -11.51 -4.07 -0.62
CA SER A 106 -11.53 -5.25 0.26
C SER A 106 -10.82 -6.48 -0.31
N ASN A 107 -10.90 -6.69 -1.64
CA ASN A 107 -10.34 -7.87 -2.32
C ASN A 107 -9.39 -7.44 -3.45
N PRO A 108 -8.21 -6.88 -3.13
CA PRO A 108 -7.30 -6.32 -4.13
C PRO A 108 -6.80 -7.37 -5.14
N GLN A 109 -6.77 -8.66 -4.78
CA GLN A 109 -6.38 -9.77 -5.67
C GLN A 109 -7.31 -9.89 -6.89
N ASN A 110 -8.57 -9.46 -6.78
CA ASN A 110 -9.51 -9.44 -7.90
C ASN A 110 -9.18 -8.35 -8.94
N TYR A 111 -8.23 -7.47 -8.64
CA TYR A 111 -7.83 -6.34 -9.47
C TYR A 111 -6.35 -6.42 -9.83
N ASN A 112 -5.85 -7.63 -10.11
CA ASN A 112 -4.48 -7.87 -10.60
C ASN A 112 -3.40 -7.29 -9.68
N LEU A 113 -3.55 -7.53 -8.37
CA LEU A 113 -2.59 -7.14 -7.36
C LEU A 113 -1.22 -7.76 -7.64
N ARG A 114 -0.21 -6.91 -7.79
CA ARG A 114 1.17 -7.29 -8.14
C ARG A 114 2.17 -6.34 -7.51
N SER A 115 3.44 -6.74 -7.44
CA SER A 115 4.50 -5.81 -7.05
C SER A 115 4.70 -4.75 -8.13
N ALA A 116 5.13 -3.56 -7.69
CA ALA A 116 5.48 -2.49 -8.60
C ALA A 116 6.65 -2.87 -9.51
N SER A 117 6.52 -2.59 -10.82
CA SER A 117 7.57 -2.75 -11.82
C SER A 117 8.01 -1.38 -12.34
N SER A 118 9.25 -1.29 -12.84
CA SER A 118 9.94 -0.03 -13.22
C SER A 118 9.37 0.69 -14.47
N GLY A 119 8.15 0.37 -14.91
CA GLY A 119 7.52 0.90 -16.12
C GLY A 119 6.22 1.68 -15.89
N ILE A 120 5.82 1.92 -14.64
CA ILE A 120 4.54 2.56 -14.30
C ILE A 120 4.79 4.01 -13.93
N SER A 121 4.00 4.93 -14.51
CA SER A 121 4.22 6.35 -14.23
C SER A 121 3.77 6.67 -12.80
N GLY A 122 4.60 7.41 -12.06
CA GLY A 122 4.48 7.54 -10.60
C GLY A 122 5.55 6.75 -9.82
N ALA A 123 6.21 5.77 -10.45
CA ALA A 123 7.54 5.34 -10.00
C ALA A 123 8.51 6.52 -10.23
N ASN A 124 8.75 7.32 -9.20
CA ASN A 124 9.76 8.38 -9.23
C ASN A 124 11.14 7.78 -8.86
N ASN A 125 12.21 8.58 -8.93
CA ASN A 125 13.55 8.14 -8.52
C ASN A 125 13.68 7.80 -7.01
N LEU A 126 12.60 7.96 -6.21
CA LEU A 126 12.51 7.53 -4.81
C LEU A 126 11.83 6.15 -4.67
N PHE A 127 11.42 5.54 -5.79
CA PHE A 127 10.97 4.16 -5.82
C PHE A 127 12.12 3.24 -5.41
N ILE A 128 11.99 2.61 -4.24
CA ILE A 128 12.89 1.55 -3.82
C ILE A 128 12.31 0.25 -4.38
N ALA A 129 13.03 -0.36 -5.34
CA ALA A 129 12.73 -1.71 -5.79
C ALA A 129 12.67 -2.67 -4.58
N GLY A 130 11.48 -3.22 -4.29
CA GLY A 130 11.32 -4.10 -3.12
C GLY A 130 9.93 -4.18 -2.49
N GLY A 131 8.92 -3.43 -2.97
CA GLY A 131 7.55 -3.53 -2.47
C GLY A 131 7.31 -2.78 -1.15
N LYS A 132 8.10 -1.75 -0.87
CA LYS A 132 7.91 -0.83 0.26
C LYS A 132 8.20 0.62 -0.12
N THR A 133 7.48 1.56 0.50
CA THR A 133 7.75 3.00 0.45
C THR A 133 9.05 3.33 1.19
N SER A 134 9.60 4.54 1.01
CA SER A 134 10.77 5.01 1.79
C SER A 134 10.53 5.02 3.31
N GLY A 135 9.26 5.14 3.74
CA GLY A 135 8.86 5.05 5.14
C GLY A 135 8.60 3.62 5.65
N GLY A 136 8.83 2.59 4.83
CA GLY A 136 8.73 1.19 5.21
C GLY A 136 7.33 0.56 5.11
N ILE A 137 6.35 1.29 4.56
CA ILE A 137 4.99 0.78 4.31
C ILE A 137 5.02 -0.14 3.09
N SER A 138 4.34 -1.29 3.16
CA SER A 138 4.28 -2.21 2.02
C SER A 138 3.47 -1.63 0.88
N GLU A 139 3.91 -1.88 -0.35
CA GLU A 139 3.33 -1.29 -1.55
C GLU A 139 3.11 -2.37 -2.64
N GLY A 140 1.97 -2.28 -3.29
CA GLY A 140 1.58 -3.06 -4.44
C GLY A 140 0.88 -2.19 -5.47
N ILE A 141 0.57 -2.78 -6.62
CA ILE A 141 -0.17 -2.13 -7.69
C ILE A 141 -1.37 -2.99 -8.05
N ILE A 142 -2.50 -2.33 -8.25
CA ILE A 142 -3.73 -2.93 -8.80
C ILE A 142 -4.12 -2.20 -10.09
N ASP A 143 -4.95 -2.85 -10.88
CA ASP A 143 -5.64 -2.20 -11.99
C ASP A 143 -6.77 -1.30 -11.47
N GLN A 144 -7.37 -0.49 -12.34
CA GLN A 144 -8.47 0.38 -11.94
C GLN A 144 -9.66 -0.42 -11.40
N VAL A 145 -10.32 0.11 -10.38
CA VAL A 145 -11.44 -0.52 -9.70
C VAL A 145 -12.73 0.23 -10.04
N PRO A 146 -13.84 -0.44 -10.38
CA PRO A 146 -15.14 0.23 -10.51
C PRO A 146 -15.49 0.97 -9.22
N LYS A 147 -15.97 2.21 -9.32
CA LYS A 147 -16.25 3.06 -8.16
C LYS A 147 -17.24 2.43 -7.16
N GLY A 148 -18.18 1.62 -7.65
CA GLY A 148 -19.12 0.87 -6.80
C GLY A 148 -18.48 -0.23 -5.95
N ASN A 149 -17.22 -0.57 -6.20
CA ASN A 149 -16.49 -1.64 -5.53
C ASN A 149 -15.40 -1.12 -4.57
N VAL A 150 -15.35 0.19 -4.32
CA VAL A 150 -14.44 0.81 -3.34
C VAL A 150 -15.23 1.51 -2.24
N THR A 151 -14.62 1.64 -1.06
CA THR A 151 -15.14 2.51 0.00
C THR A 151 -14.31 3.78 0.02
N ILE A 152 -14.97 4.95 0.03
CA ILE A 152 -14.31 6.26 0.00
C ILE A 152 -14.66 7.00 1.29
N THR A 153 -13.63 7.35 2.07
CA THR A 153 -13.79 8.03 3.36
C THR A 153 -12.96 9.31 3.39
N ARG A 154 -13.58 10.45 3.75
CA ARG A 154 -12.81 11.66 4.05
C ARG A 154 -12.22 11.54 5.45
N ILE A 155 -10.90 11.51 5.54
CA ILE A 155 -10.15 11.25 6.79
C ILE A 155 -9.57 12.52 7.40
N ILE A 156 -9.31 13.56 6.60
CA ILE A 156 -8.84 14.87 7.06
C ILE A 156 -9.68 15.94 6.36
N LYS A 157 -10.12 16.94 7.12
CA LYS A 157 -10.95 18.05 6.61
C LYS A 157 -10.10 19.20 6.10
#